data_AF-A0A6M4B4B5-F1
#
_entry.id   AF-A0A6M4B4B5-F1
#
_cell.length_a   1.000
_cell.length_b   1.000
_cell.length_c   1.000
_cell.angle_alpha   90.00
_cell.angle_beta   90.00
_cell.angle_gamma   90.00
#
_symmetry.space_group_name_H-M   'P 1'
#
loop_
_entity.id
_entity.type
_entity.pdbx_description
1 polymer ?
#
loop_
_entity_poly.entity_id
_entity_poly.type
_entity_poly.pdbx_seq_one_letter_code
_entity_poly.pdbx_strand_id
1 'polypeptide(L)'
;MMASPYSDIGSTINFAICWNSLVLISTLYGKNLISYTQSADNLSLYSLKDNKQSVSETTRETSFRRKHASLEKKNTFFFYAFHIYYNTLFKNKDPLSDEWLTWFIGFAEGDGAIQTYDEGKRVRFVLTQKESDILHKIQFKFNIGVVKHFPQGKSGKNNDFYRWMVDNPSHILLLALLFNGNLAQSHRIKQLALWVNALNNRFGSETIKLNNTPVPVTLQDGWLSGFTDAEGCFNVSITANSRYTLGHVIKMRYILDQKDGVILNKVYELFGFGKVTLRSGTKDVYRYIATGFKALQDVIVYFKLFPLQTKKAFSFEKWLIVHNQVYNKLHLTDEGLSQVRTLQKQINLNNSRTNKTGRA
;
A
#
# COMPACT_ATOMS: atom_id res chain seq x y z
N MET A 1 -82.51 -28.53 -9.72
CA MET A 1 -83.20 -27.29 -9.32
C MET A 1 -82.16 -26.23 -9.03
N MET A 2 -82.31 -25.08 -9.68
CA MET A 2 -81.93 -23.70 -9.29
C MET A 2 -80.70 -23.44 -8.37
N ALA A 3 -79.70 -22.76 -8.95
CA ALA A 3 -79.20 -21.41 -8.61
C ALA A 3 -79.13 -21.01 -7.10
N SER A 4 -77.95 -20.67 -6.52
CA SER A 4 -77.26 -19.34 -6.58
C SER A 4 -77.30 -18.65 -5.17
N PRO A 5 -76.63 -17.52 -4.83
CA PRO A 5 -75.22 -17.04 -4.99
C PRO A 5 -74.63 -16.30 -3.75
N TYR A 6 -73.38 -15.80 -3.88
CA TYR A 6 -72.70 -14.67 -3.15
C TYR A 6 -72.46 -14.87 -1.63
N SER A 7 -71.35 -14.46 -0.99
CA SER A 7 -70.36 -13.41 -1.25
C SER A 7 -69.11 -13.58 -0.35
N ASP A 8 -67.93 -13.27 -0.90
CA ASP A 8 -66.84 -12.45 -0.34
C ASP A 8 -66.38 -12.62 1.12
N ILE A 9 -65.08 -12.92 1.29
CA ILE A 9 -64.06 -11.98 1.79
C ILE A 9 -62.68 -12.65 1.62
N GLY A 10 -61.86 -12.07 0.73
CA GLY A 10 -60.46 -12.42 0.58
C GLY A 10 -59.60 -11.77 1.67
N SER A 11 -58.51 -12.44 2.06
CA SER A 11 -57.40 -11.80 2.76
C SER A 11 -56.07 -12.26 2.15
N THR A 12 -55.67 -11.61 1.06
CA THR A 12 -54.29 -11.58 0.59
C THR A 12 -53.45 -10.76 1.57
N ILE A 13 -52.52 -11.41 2.26
CA ILE A 13 -51.54 -10.73 3.13
C ILE A 13 -50.31 -10.40 2.28
N ASN A 14 -50.15 -9.12 1.93
CA ASN A 14 -48.93 -8.59 1.33
C ASN A 14 -47.93 -8.26 2.45
N PHE A 15 -46.74 -8.87 2.43
CA PHE A 15 -45.64 -8.51 3.32
C PHE A 15 -44.71 -7.51 2.62
N ALA A 16 -44.55 -6.34 3.23
CA ALA A 16 -43.46 -5.40 2.95
C ALA A 16 -42.53 -5.38 4.16
N ILE A 17 -41.24 -5.67 3.96
CA ILE A 17 -40.21 -5.60 5.00
C ILE A 17 -39.41 -4.33 4.75
N CYS A 18 -39.57 -3.33 5.61
CA CYS A 18 -38.74 -2.13 5.63
C CYS A 18 -37.81 -2.20 6.85
N TRP A 19 -36.51 -2.20 6.61
CA TRP A 19 -35.50 -2.17 7.68
C TRP A 19 -35.31 -0.74 8.16
N ASN A 20 -35.67 -0.46 9.41
CA ASN A 20 -35.11 0.67 10.14
C ASN A 20 -34.95 0.31 11.62
N SER A 21 -33.71 0.40 12.10
CA SER A 21 -33.26 0.40 13.50
C SER A 21 -33.64 -0.77 14.42
N LEU A 22 -32.59 -1.48 14.85
CA LEU A 22 -32.40 -2.16 16.13
C LEU A 22 -33.60 -2.20 17.09
N VAL A 23 -34.22 -3.38 17.19
CA VAL A 23 -34.83 -4.06 18.36
C VAL A 23 -35.99 -4.93 17.83
N LEU A 24 -35.84 -6.25 17.93
CA LEU A 24 -36.86 -7.22 17.53
C LEU A 24 -37.89 -7.35 18.67
N ILE A 25 -39.04 -6.68 18.55
CA ILE A 25 -40.20 -6.93 19.41
C ILE A 25 -41.10 -7.93 18.69
N SER A 26 -41.11 -9.19 19.16
CA SER A 26 -42.05 -10.21 18.67
C SER A 26 -43.42 -10.01 19.34
N THR A 27 -44.46 -9.83 18.54
CA THR A 27 -45.87 -9.72 18.99
C THR A 27 -46.63 -11.05 18.94
N LEU A 28 -45.94 -12.18 19.14
CA LEU A 28 -46.57 -13.51 19.22
C LEU A 28 -46.53 -14.07 20.65
N TYR A 29 -47.70 -14.16 21.28
CA TYR A 29 -47.92 -14.85 22.55
C TYR A 29 -48.14 -16.36 22.28
N GLY A 30 -47.15 -17.19 22.57
CA GLY A 30 -47.25 -18.64 22.53
C GLY A 30 -46.70 -19.26 23.82
N LYS A 31 -47.51 -20.05 24.52
CA LYS A 31 -47.10 -20.82 25.71
C LYS A 31 -46.10 -21.91 25.29
N ASN A 32 -44.81 -21.58 25.28
CA ASN A 32 -43.61 -22.44 25.40
C ASN A 32 -42.40 -21.89 24.63
N LEU A 33 -42.02 -20.63 24.88
CA LEU A 33 -40.71 -20.11 24.47
C LEU A 33 -39.95 -19.63 25.72
N ILE A 34 -38.92 -20.40 26.10
CA ILE A 34 -37.94 -20.00 27.12
C ILE A 34 -36.90 -19.12 26.41
N SER A 35 -36.92 -17.83 26.68
CA SER A 35 -35.88 -16.90 26.23
C SER A 35 -34.70 -16.93 27.19
N TYR A 36 -33.51 -17.21 26.68
CA TYR A 36 -32.26 -16.87 27.35
C TYR A 36 -31.63 -15.70 26.60
N THR A 37 -31.99 -14.49 27.03
CA THR A 37 -31.21 -13.28 26.75
C THR A 37 -30.55 -12.86 28.05
N GLN A 38 -29.26 -13.16 28.19
CA GLN A 38 -28.39 -12.54 29.18
C GLN A 38 -27.35 -11.71 28.43
N SER A 39 -27.43 -10.39 28.60
CA SER A 39 -26.32 -9.46 28.37
C SER A 39 -25.30 -9.64 29.48
N ALA A 40 -24.02 -9.75 29.14
CA ALA A 40 -22.93 -9.62 30.10
C ALA A 40 -21.87 -8.66 29.55
N ASP A 41 -21.64 -7.62 30.34
CA ASP A 41 -20.71 -6.53 30.17
C ASP A 41 -19.25 -6.96 30.07
N ASN A 42 -18.45 -6.07 29.46
CA ASN A 42 -17.01 -5.99 29.66
C ASN A 42 -16.69 -5.74 31.14
N LEU A 43 -15.85 -6.58 31.77
CA LEU A 43 -14.99 -6.13 32.86
C LEU A 43 -13.70 -6.94 32.97
N SER A 44 -12.66 -6.19 33.25
CA SER A 44 -11.23 -6.52 33.21
C SER A 44 -10.68 -7.07 34.53
N LEU A 45 -9.49 -7.69 34.42
CA LEU A 45 -8.37 -7.72 35.37
C LEU A 45 -8.33 -8.78 36.50
N TYR A 46 -7.20 -9.50 36.50
CA TYR A 46 -6.43 -10.12 37.60
C TYR A 46 -7.12 -11.12 38.55
N SER A 47 -6.57 -12.34 38.58
CA SER A 47 -5.74 -12.84 39.71
C SER A 47 -5.99 -14.32 40.07
N LEU A 48 -4.86 -15.04 40.15
CA LEU A 48 -4.50 -16.17 41.04
C LEU A 48 -5.18 -17.56 40.92
N LYS A 49 -4.28 -18.51 40.62
CA LYS A 49 -4.06 -19.84 41.23
C LYS A 49 -5.27 -20.62 41.73
N ASP A 50 -5.45 -21.81 41.14
CA ASP A 50 -5.36 -23.02 41.95
C ASP A 50 -4.94 -24.27 41.17
N ASN A 51 -4.07 -25.05 41.81
CA ASN A 51 -3.54 -26.34 41.38
C ASN A 51 -4.61 -27.43 41.52
N LYS A 52 -4.98 -28.08 40.41
CA LYS A 52 -5.38 -29.49 40.44
C LYS A 52 -4.73 -30.26 39.31
N GLN A 53 -3.80 -31.10 39.73
CA GLN A 53 -3.09 -32.09 38.95
C GLN A 53 -4.04 -33.27 38.70
N SER A 54 -4.37 -33.53 37.44
CA SER A 54 -4.93 -34.82 37.00
C SER A 54 -4.15 -35.27 35.78
N VAL A 55 -3.59 -36.46 35.90
CA VAL A 55 -2.65 -37.09 34.97
C VAL A 55 -3.46 -38.04 34.10
N SER A 56 -3.59 -37.75 32.79
CA SER A 56 -3.60 -38.75 31.71
C SER A 56 -3.88 -38.11 30.34
N GLU A 57 -3.09 -38.58 29.37
CA GLU A 57 -3.39 -38.70 27.93
C GLU A 57 -3.28 -37.50 26.97
N THR A 58 -2.18 -37.59 26.20
CA THR A 58 -2.09 -37.45 24.74
C THR A 58 -2.13 -36.05 24.13
N THR A 59 -0.98 -35.67 23.60
CA THR A 59 -0.70 -34.55 22.69
C THR A 59 -1.81 -34.32 21.67
N ARG A 60 -2.50 -33.19 21.77
CA ARG A 60 -3.18 -32.53 20.67
C ARG A 60 -2.75 -31.07 20.64
N GLU A 61 -1.92 -30.73 19.67
CA GLU A 61 -1.77 -29.34 19.23
C GLU A 61 -3.17 -28.78 18.97
N THR A 62 -3.56 -27.78 19.74
CA THR A 62 -4.81 -27.08 19.54
C THR A 62 -4.69 -26.29 18.24
N SER A 63 -5.24 -26.88 17.19
CA SER A 63 -5.60 -26.24 15.93
C SER A 63 -6.67 -25.16 16.17
N PHE A 64 -6.30 -24.08 16.85
CA PHE A 64 -7.14 -22.89 17.05
C PHE A 64 -6.86 -21.85 15.96
N ARG A 65 -6.87 -22.29 14.69
CA ARG A 65 -6.93 -21.38 13.54
C ARG A 65 -7.31 -22.09 12.24
N ARG A 66 -8.45 -22.78 12.23
CA ARG A 66 -9.03 -23.22 10.94
C ARG A 66 -10.53 -23.43 11.04
N LYS A 67 -11.29 -22.34 10.96
CA LYS A 67 -12.66 -22.31 10.43
C LYS A 67 -13.10 -20.87 10.16
N HIS A 68 -12.45 -20.27 9.16
CA HIS A 68 -13.04 -19.24 8.31
C HIS A 68 -12.45 -19.46 6.91
N ALA A 69 -13.00 -20.44 6.20
CA ALA A 69 -12.83 -20.55 4.77
C ALA A 69 -13.75 -19.52 4.12
N SER A 70 -13.22 -18.32 3.90
CA SER A 70 -13.83 -17.25 3.11
C SER A 70 -12.68 -16.46 2.49
N LEU A 71 -12.39 -16.71 1.21
CA LEU A 71 -11.28 -16.17 0.41
C LEU A 71 -9.94 -16.09 1.18
N GLU A 72 -9.04 -17.06 0.96
CA GLU A 72 -7.66 -16.93 1.43
C GLU A 72 -7.03 -15.66 0.83
N LYS A 73 -7.04 -14.57 1.61
CA LYS A 73 -6.13 -13.44 1.41
C LYS A 73 -4.74 -13.99 1.68
N LYS A 74 -4.14 -14.57 0.66
CA LYS A 74 -2.80 -15.16 0.71
C LYS A 74 -1.83 -14.00 0.91
N ASN A 75 -1.64 -13.60 2.16
CA ASN A 75 -0.74 -12.51 2.50
C ASN A 75 0.67 -12.92 2.08
N THR A 76 1.20 -12.23 1.08
CA THR A 76 2.49 -12.52 0.47
C THR A 76 3.65 -12.04 1.34
N PHE A 77 3.38 -11.09 2.24
CA PHE A 77 4.36 -10.49 3.14
C PHE A 77 4.29 -11.12 4.55
N PHE A 78 5.46 -11.29 5.17
CA PHE A 78 5.62 -11.90 6.50
C PHE A 78 6.38 -10.98 7.44
N PHE A 79 5.72 -10.47 8.48
CA PHE A 79 6.28 -9.47 9.40
C PHE A 79 6.56 -9.99 10.83
N TYR A 80 6.41 -11.29 11.07
CA TYR A 80 6.50 -11.87 12.41
C TYR A 80 7.83 -11.57 13.14
N ALA A 81 8.97 -11.85 12.50
CA ALA A 81 10.28 -11.60 13.09
C ALA A 81 10.55 -10.10 13.31
N PHE A 82 10.08 -9.26 12.39
CA PHE A 82 10.12 -7.81 12.53
C PHE A 82 9.36 -7.35 13.78
N HIS A 83 8.10 -7.77 13.95
CA HIS A 83 7.26 -7.34 15.08
C HIS A 83 7.82 -7.76 16.44
N ILE A 84 8.34 -8.99 16.55
CA ILE A 84 8.98 -9.45 17.79
C ILE A 84 10.16 -8.55 18.15
N TYR A 85 11.04 -8.31 17.18
CA TYR A 85 12.25 -7.54 17.42
C TYR A 85 11.93 -6.06 17.64
N TYR A 86 10.96 -5.50 16.92
CA TYR A 86 10.44 -4.14 17.13
C TYR A 86 9.92 -3.97 18.56
N ASN A 87 9.09 -4.90 19.04
CA ASN A 87 8.55 -4.87 20.40
C ASN A 87 9.65 -4.98 21.46
N THR A 88 10.68 -5.77 21.20
CA THR A 88 11.84 -5.90 22.10
C THR A 88 12.64 -4.60 22.16
N LEU A 89 12.87 -3.94 21.03
CA LEU A 89 13.61 -2.68 20.96
C LEU A 89 12.87 -1.52 21.64
N PHE A 90 11.54 -1.45 21.49
CA PHE A 90 10.75 -0.27 21.90
C PHE A 90 9.78 -0.52 23.06
N LYS A 91 9.81 -1.71 23.67
CA LYS A 91 9.00 -2.08 24.85
C LYS A 91 7.49 -1.92 24.63
N ASN A 92 6.95 -2.54 23.58
CA ASN A 92 5.51 -2.54 23.24
C ASN A 92 4.90 -1.14 23.01
N LYS A 93 5.65 -0.21 22.43
CA LYS A 93 5.04 0.98 21.80
C LYS A 93 4.20 0.55 20.58
N ASP A 94 3.18 1.35 20.25
CA ASP A 94 2.19 1.06 19.20
C ASP A 94 2.77 0.27 18.01
N PRO A 95 2.25 -0.93 17.71
CA PRO A 95 2.77 -1.76 16.65
C PRO A 95 2.54 -1.10 15.28
N LEU A 96 3.53 -1.18 14.41
CA LEU A 96 3.38 -0.73 13.02
C LEU A 96 2.45 -1.70 12.28
N SER A 97 1.51 -1.18 11.48
CA SER A 97 0.60 -2.07 10.75
C SER A 97 1.30 -2.71 9.55
N ASP A 98 0.92 -3.95 9.25
CA ASP A 98 1.43 -4.71 8.09
C ASP A 98 1.16 -3.99 6.77
N GLU A 99 0.03 -3.30 6.65
CA GLU A 99 -0.31 -2.50 5.47
C GLU A 99 0.68 -1.35 5.27
N TRP A 100 1.06 -0.67 6.36
CA TRP A 100 2.02 0.43 6.29
C TRP A 100 3.44 -0.08 6.00
N LEU A 101 3.82 -1.22 6.58
CA LEU A 101 5.10 -1.87 6.30
C LEU A 101 5.20 -2.32 4.84
N THR A 102 4.11 -2.85 4.29
CA THR A 102 4.03 -3.26 2.88
C THR A 102 4.19 -2.06 1.93
N TRP A 103 3.52 -0.94 2.22
CA TRP A 103 3.75 0.31 1.51
C TRP A 103 5.21 0.77 1.63
N PHE A 104 5.77 0.76 2.85
CA PHE A 104 7.13 1.22 3.08
C PHE A 104 8.16 0.39 2.30
N ILE A 105 7.97 -0.93 2.19
CA ILE A 105 8.84 -1.80 1.39
C ILE A 105 8.83 -1.38 -0.08
N GLY A 106 7.65 -1.17 -0.68
CA GLY A 106 7.57 -0.70 -2.07
C GLY A 106 8.28 0.63 -2.27
N PHE A 107 8.13 1.56 -1.31
CA PHE A 107 8.80 2.86 -1.34
C PHE A 107 10.32 2.74 -1.20
N ALA A 108 10.78 1.85 -0.31
CA ALA A 108 12.21 1.56 -0.09
C ALA A 108 12.85 0.84 -1.30
N GLU A 109 12.13 -0.02 -2.02
CA GLU A 109 12.65 -0.67 -3.22
C GLU A 109 12.85 0.31 -4.38
N GLY A 110 12.00 1.35 -4.47
CA GLY A 110 12.19 2.46 -5.41
C GLY A 110 13.34 3.40 -5.02
N ASP A 111 13.21 4.13 -3.91
CA ASP A 111 14.13 5.24 -3.56
C ASP A 111 15.14 4.92 -2.44
N GLY A 112 15.06 3.74 -1.84
CA GLY A 112 15.97 3.31 -0.78
C GLY A 112 17.32 2.82 -1.32
N ALA A 113 18.30 2.76 -0.43
CA ALA A 113 19.63 2.21 -0.70
C ALA A 113 20.05 1.34 0.47
N ILE A 114 20.20 0.04 0.20
CA ILE A 114 20.73 -0.97 1.12
C ILE A 114 22.24 -1.04 0.86
N GLN A 115 23.02 -0.34 1.68
CA GLN A 115 24.44 -0.08 1.42
C GLN A 115 25.33 -0.94 2.31
N THR A 116 26.41 -1.45 1.73
CA THR A 116 27.51 -2.09 2.44
C THR A 116 28.83 -1.41 2.05
N TYR A 117 29.71 -1.26 3.02
CA TYR A 117 31.03 -0.65 2.85
C TYR A 117 32.09 -1.52 3.51
N ASP A 118 33.34 -1.29 3.13
CA ASP A 118 34.52 -1.90 3.75
C ASP A 118 34.38 -3.43 3.85
N GLU A 119 33.99 -4.06 2.73
CA GLU A 119 33.78 -5.52 2.62
C GLU A 119 32.77 -6.08 3.63
N GLY A 120 31.75 -5.27 3.99
CA GLY A 120 30.68 -5.68 4.90
C GLY A 120 30.93 -5.30 6.36
N LYS A 121 32.03 -4.62 6.70
CA LYS A 121 32.25 -4.11 8.08
C LYS A 121 31.25 -3.04 8.47
N ARG A 122 30.69 -2.30 7.50
CA ARG A 122 29.70 -1.25 7.75
C ARG A 122 28.49 -1.43 6.84
N VAL A 123 27.33 -1.34 7.45
CA VAL A 123 26.01 -1.46 6.80
C VAL A 123 25.20 -0.21 7.10
N ARG A 124 24.45 0.28 6.10
CA ARG A 124 23.68 1.53 6.21
C ARG A 124 22.46 1.47 5.30
N PHE A 125 21.32 1.92 5.81
CA PHE A 125 20.15 2.23 4.98
C PHE A 125 20.08 3.73 4.71
N VAL A 126 19.81 4.11 3.47
CA VAL A 126 19.53 5.50 3.09
C VAL A 126 18.27 5.57 2.27
N LEU A 127 17.33 6.42 2.66
CA LEU A 127 16.18 6.79 1.84
C LEU A 127 16.30 8.27 1.47
N THR A 128 16.37 8.58 0.18
CA THR A 128 16.59 9.94 -0.32
C THR A 128 15.29 10.51 -0.88
N GLN A 129 14.88 11.70 -0.44
CA GLN A 129 13.69 12.40 -0.95
C GLN A 129 13.91 13.90 -1.07
N LYS A 130 13.18 14.56 -1.98
CA LYS A 130 13.11 16.03 -2.01
C LYS A 130 12.15 16.59 -0.96
N GLU A 131 11.12 15.84 -0.63
CA GLU A 131 10.20 16.16 0.45
C GLU A 131 10.72 15.62 1.79
N SER A 132 11.00 16.50 2.75
CA SER A 132 11.42 16.13 4.10
C SER A 132 10.28 15.49 4.91
N ASP A 133 9.04 15.90 4.67
CA ASP A 133 7.89 15.54 5.50
C ASP A 133 7.68 14.03 5.57
N ILE A 134 7.80 13.32 4.43
CA ILE A 134 7.67 11.86 4.41
C ILE A 134 8.80 11.17 5.18
N LEU A 135 10.03 11.69 5.08
CA LEU A 135 11.18 11.12 5.79
C LEU A 135 11.03 11.30 7.31
N HIS A 136 10.56 12.46 7.77
CA HIS A 136 10.28 12.68 9.19
C HIS A 136 9.11 11.83 9.68
N LYS A 137 8.06 11.63 8.88
CA LYS A 137 6.97 10.69 9.19
C LYS A 137 7.48 9.26 9.33
N ILE A 138 8.34 8.79 8.41
CA ILE A 138 8.96 7.46 8.46
C ILE A 138 9.85 7.33 9.70
N GLN A 139 10.73 8.31 9.94
CA GLN A 139 11.60 8.35 11.12
C GLN A 139 10.79 8.28 12.42
N PHE A 140 9.74 9.08 12.54
CA PHE A 140 8.86 9.11 13.71
C PHE A 140 8.15 7.77 13.91
N LYS A 141 7.60 7.18 12.84
CA LYS A 141 6.89 5.90 12.90
C LYS A 141 7.79 4.75 13.32
N PHE A 142 8.96 4.59 12.69
CA PHE A 142 9.90 3.54 13.09
C PHE A 142 10.59 3.83 14.42
N ASN A 143 10.68 5.11 14.82
CA ASN A 143 11.49 5.58 15.93
C ASN A 143 12.98 5.16 15.80
N ILE A 144 13.51 5.18 14.56
CA ILE A 144 14.92 4.87 14.25
C ILE A 144 15.51 5.87 13.25
N GLY A 145 16.84 5.92 13.26
CA GLY A 145 17.61 6.69 12.28
C GLY A 145 17.46 8.20 12.45
N VAL A 146 18.06 8.93 11.51
CA VAL A 146 18.08 10.39 11.51
C VAL A 146 17.76 10.93 10.13
N VAL A 147 16.99 12.02 10.07
CA VAL A 147 16.77 12.76 8.83
C VAL A 147 17.78 13.90 8.76
N LYS A 148 18.50 14.01 7.65
CA LYS A 148 19.47 15.07 7.39
C LYS A 148 19.12 15.80 6.11
N HIS A 149 19.24 17.13 6.14
CA HIS A 149 19.12 18.01 4.98
C HIS A 149 20.46 18.13 4.27
N PHE A 150 20.43 18.04 2.94
CA PHE A 150 21.59 18.18 2.07
C PHE A 150 21.29 19.30 1.06
N PRO A 151 21.73 20.53 1.34
CA PRO A 151 21.55 21.63 0.41
C PRO A 151 22.39 21.40 -0.85
N GLN A 152 21.81 21.64 -2.04
CA GLN A 152 22.56 21.59 -3.30
C GLN A 152 22.66 22.99 -3.94
N GLY A 153 23.87 23.57 -3.88
CA GLY A 153 24.39 24.52 -4.86
C GLY A 153 24.29 26.02 -4.53
N LYS A 154 25.38 26.74 -4.82
CA LYS A 154 25.52 28.21 -4.89
C LYS A 154 24.92 28.84 -6.16
N SER A 155 24.12 28.09 -6.93
CA SER A 155 23.73 28.44 -8.31
C SER A 155 22.25 28.83 -8.47
N GLY A 156 21.59 29.28 -7.39
CA GLY A 156 20.23 29.84 -7.41
C GLY A 156 19.09 28.86 -7.71
N LYS A 157 19.37 27.57 -7.94
CA LYS A 157 18.36 26.52 -8.09
C LYS A 157 18.36 25.67 -6.81
N ASN A 158 17.40 25.92 -5.91
CA ASN A 158 17.20 25.12 -4.70
C ASN A 158 16.88 23.67 -5.10
N ASN A 159 17.91 22.82 -5.14
CA ASN A 159 17.81 21.39 -5.44
C ASN A 159 18.12 20.54 -4.20
N ASP A 160 17.73 21.09 -3.05
CA ASP A 160 17.86 20.49 -1.76
C ASP A 160 17.16 19.13 -1.73
N PHE A 161 17.79 18.21 -1.04
CA PHE A 161 17.22 16.91 -0.76
C PHE A 161 17.50 16.55 0.68
N TYR A 162 16.78 15.55 1.15
CA TYR A 162 16.87 15.04 2.50
C TYR A 162 17.16 13.56 2.44
N ARG A 163 17.84 13.05 3.46
CA ARG A 163 18.08 11.62 3.62
C ARG A 163 17.68 11.17 5.00
N TRP A 164 16.87 10.14 5.06
CA TRP A 164 16.72 9.34 6.26
C TRP A 164 17.81 8.27 6.25
N MET A 165 18.68 8.31 7.26
CA MET A 165 19.86 7.46 7.37
C MET A 165 19.75 6.59 8.62
N VAL A 166 19.89 5.29 8.45
CA VAL A 166 19.92 4.31 9.54
C VAL A 166 21.27 3.62 9.52
N ASP A 167 22.06 3.85 10.57
CA ASP A 167 23.42 3.30 10.72
C ASP A 167 23.57 2.47 12.00
N ASN A 168 22.64 2.62 12.95
CA ASN A 168 22.69 1.87 14.19
C ASN A 168 22.50 0.38 13.90
N PRO A 169 23.38 -0.51 14.40
CA PRO A 169 23.37 -1.94 14.08
C PRO A 169 22.08 -2.66 14.47
N SER A 170 21.50 -2.34 15.64
CA SER A 170 20.22 -2.90 16.07
C SER A 170 19.08 -2.40 15.19
N HIS A 171 19.12 -1.14 14.76
CA HIS A 171 18.12 -0.61 13.82
C HIS A 171 18.28 -1.19 12.40
N ILE A 172 19.51 -1.50 11.97
CA ILE A 172 19.75 -2.21 10.71
C ILE A 172 19.25 -3.66 10.80
N LEU A 173 19.46 -4.35 11.94
CA LEU A 173 18.88 -5.68 12.16
C LEU A 173 17.35 -5.64 12.04
N LEU A 174 16.71 -4.63 12.64
CA LEU A 174 15.27 -4.42 12.49
C LEU A 174 14.84 -4.28 11.03
N LEU A 175 15.52 -3.45 10.23
CA LEU A 175 15.23 -3.32 8.79
C LEU A 175 15.57 -4.58 8.00
N ALA A 176 16.63 -5.31 8.36
CA ALA A 176 16.96 -6.57 7.72
C ALA A 176 15.86 -7.62 7.94
N LEU A 177 15.29 -7.70 9.16
CA LEU A 177 14.14 -8.55 9.46
C LEU A 177 12.89 -8.12 8.70
N LEU A 178 12.70 -6.81 8.50
CA LEU A 178 11.60 -6.28 7.66
C LEU A 178 11.75 -6.70 6.20
N PHE A 179 12.95 -6.61 5.63
CA PHE A 179 13.18 -6.87 4.21
C PHE A 179 13.33 -8.37 3.88
N ASN A 180 13.77 -9.20 4.84
CA ASN A 180 14.03 -10.62 4.61
C ASN A 180 12.75 -11.38 4.24
N GLY A 181 12.67 -11.86 2.99
CA GLY A 181 11.48 -12.54 2.45
C GLY A 181 10.36 -11.60 1.97
N ASN A 182 10.55 -10.29 2.04
CA ASN A 182 9.55 -9.28 1.69
C ASN A 182 9.96 -8.38 0.51
N LEU A 183 11.15 -8.56 -0.08
CA LEU A 183 11.60 -7.76 -1.24
C LEU A 183 11.15 -8.39 -2.56
N ALA A 184 10.67 -7.57 -3.50
CA ALA A 184 10.21 -8.02 -4.82
C ALA A 184 11.31 -8.01 -5.89
N GLN A 185 12.39 -7.24 -5.68
CA GLN A 185 13.46 -7.04 -6.65
C GLN A 185 14.74 -7.82 -6.28
N SER A 186 15.19 -8.69 -7.19
CA SER A 186 16.35 -9.56 -6.96
C SER A 186 17.64 -8.81 -6.63
N HIS A 187 17.84 -7.61 -7.18
CA HIS A 187 19.03 -6.82 -6.88
C HIS A 187 19.03 -6.27 -5.45
N ARG A 188 17.85 -5.95 -4.87
CA ARG A 188 17.70 -5.56 -3.47
C ARG A 188 17.95 -6.73 -2.53
N ILE A 189 17.49 -7.92 -2.90
CA ILE A 189 17.79 -9.17 -2.16
C ILE A 189 19.29 -9.44 -2.13
N LYS A 190 20.01 -9.24 -3.24
CA LYS A 190 21.48 -9.35 -3.27
C LYS A 190 22.15 -8.35 -2.32
N GLN A 191 21.67 -7.10 -2.26
CA GLN A 191 22.17 -6.11 -1.30
C GLN A 191 21.89 -6.54 0.16
N LEU A 192 20.69 -7.06 0.43
CA LEU A 192 20.30 -7.58 1.74
C LEU A 192 21.14 -8.78 2.16
N ALA A 193 21.53 -9.66 1.23
CA ALA A 193 22.39 -10.80 1.52
C ALA A 193 23.73 -10.36 2.14
N LEU A 194 24.31 -9.25 1.64
CA LEU A 194 25.52 -8.67 2.21
C LEU A 194 25.28 -8.11 3.63
N TRP A 195 24.11 -7.50 3.89
CA TRP A 195 23.72 -7.12 5.26
C TRP A 195 23.60 -8.34 6.18
N VAL A 196 22.93 -9.40 5.73
CA VAL A 196 22.73 -10.62 6.54
C VAL A 196 24.08 -11.22 6.95
N ASN A 197 25.04 -11.30 6.02
CA ASN A 197 26.39 -11.78 6.35
C ASN A 197 27.08 -10.89 7.40
N ALA A 198 27.03 -9.57 7.21
CA ALA A 198 27.61 -8.61 8.15
C ALA A 198 26.95 -8.67 9.54
N LEU A 199 25.63 -8.84 9.59
CA LEU A 199 24.86 -8.92 10.83
C LEU A 199 25.10 -10.25 11.55
N ASN A 200 25.17 -11.37 10.84
CA ASN A 200 25.51 -12.68 11.41
C ASN A 200 26.93 -12.67 12.01
N ASN A 201 27.90 -12.04 11.33
CA ASN A 201 29.25 -11.88 11.88
C ASN A 201 29.27 -11.03 13.16
N ARG A 202 28.32 -10.11 13.31
CA ARG A 202 28.27 -9.17 14.43
C ARG A 202 27.49 -9.69 15.63
N PHE A 203 26.32 -10.25 15.40
CA PHE A 203 25.34 -10.61 16.43
C PHE A 203 25.34 -12.10 16.79
N GLY A 204 26.05 -12.91 16.01
CA GLY A 204 26.13 -14.35 16.19
C GLY A 204 25.79 -15.09 14.90
N SER A 205 26.47 -16.22 14.69
CA SER A 205 26.16 -17.10 13.55
C SER A 205 24.67 -17.42 13.53
N GLU A 206 24.07 -17.33 12.35
CA GLU A 206 22.64 -17.62 12.12
C GLU A 206 21.62 -16.65 12.74
N THR A 207 22.03 -15.43 13.12
CA THR A 207 21.09 -14.36 13.56
C THR A 207 19.93 -14.16 12.56
N ILE A 208 20.23 -14.18 11.26
CA ILE A 208 19.25 -14.14 10.18
C ILE A 208 19.55 -15.27 9.19
N LYS A 209 18.55 -16.12 8.94
CA LYS A 209 18.52 -17.01 7.78
C LYS A 209 17.93 -16.25 6.59
N LEU A 210 18.76 -15.97 5.58
CA LEU A 210 18.34 -15.23 4.39
C LEU A 210 17.26 -16.01 3.62
N ASN A 211 16.15 -15.34 3.33
CA ASN A 211 15.21 -15.74 2.30
C ASN A 211 15.53 -14.97 1.02
N ASN A 212 16.05 -15.68 0.03
CA ASN A 212 16.48 -15.13 -1.26
C ASN A 212 15.38 -15.17 -2.34
N THR A 213 14.16 -15.57 -1.99
CA THR A 213 13.04 -15.65 -2.94
C THR A 213 12.35 -14.29 -3.03
N PRO A 214 12.25 -13.69 -4.22
CA PRO A 214 11.48 -12.47 -4.39
C PRO A 214 10.00 -12.68 -4.07
N VAL A 215 9.42 -11.78 -3.28
CA VAL A 215 7.98 -11.79 -3.03
C VAL A 215 7.22 -11.47 -4.32
N PRO A 216 6.12 -12.16 -4.64
CA PRO A 216 5.29 -11.76 -5.76
C PRO A 216 4.56 -10.45 -5.43
N VAL A 217 4.57 -9.53 -6.38
CA VAL A 217 3.82 -8.27 -6.30
C VAL A 217 2.37 -8.50 -6.69
N THR A 218 1.44 -7.78 -6.07
CA THR A 218 0.00 -7.95 -6.30
C THR A 218 -0.72 -6.61 -6.38
N LEU A 219 -2.01 -6.63 -6.76
CA LEU A 219 -2.91 -5.47 -6.66
C LEU A 219 -3.78 -5.53 -5.39
N GLN A 220 -3.49 -6.46 -4.48
CA GLN A 220 -4.26 -6.74 -3.27
C GLN A 220 -3.54 -6.25 -1.99
N ASP A 221 -2.45 -5.53 -2.16
CA ASP A 221 -1.63 -4.96 -1.09
C ASP A 221 -1.07 -3.56 -1.48
N GLY A 222 -0.42 -2.91 -0.51
CA GLY A 222 0.09 -1.55 -0.65
C GLY A 222 1.47 -1.43 -1.30
N TRP A 223 2.10 -2.51 -1.78
CA TRP A 223 3.47 -2.47 -2.29
C TRP A 223 3.58 -1.55 -3.51
N LEU A 224 2.66 -1.69 -4.47
CA LEU A 224 2.67 -0.86 -5.68
C LEU A 224 2.37 0.61 -5.35
N SER A 225 1.59 0.90 -4.30
CA SER A 225 1.42 2.27 -3.78
C SER A 225 2.75 2.87 -3.33
N GLY A 226 3.51 2.16 -2.51
CA GLY A 226 4.85 2.57 -2.10
C GLY A 226 5.81 2.74 -3.28
N PHE A 227 5.82 1.78 -4.20
CA PHE A 227 6.67 1.83 -5.38
C PHE A 227 6.32 3.01 -6.29
N THR A 228 5.02 3.32 -6.41
CA THR A 228 4.52 4.51 -7.14
C THR A 228 4.93 5.80 -6.44
N ASP A 229 4.91 5.83 -5.11
CA ASP A 229 5.38 6.96 -4.34
C ASP A 229 6.87 7.26 -4.58
N ALA A 230 7.68 6.27 -4.96
CA ALA A 230 9.07 6.46 -5.36
C ALA A 230 9.22 6.77 -6.87
N GLU A 231 8.72 5.89 -7.73
CA GLU A 231 9.07 5.85 -9.16
C GLU A 231 7.95 6.28 -10.11
N GLY A 232 6.77 6.58 -9.57
CA GLY A 232 5.55 6.81 -10.35
C GLY A 232 5.26 8.25 -10.73
N CYS A 233 4.49 8.40 -11.81
CA CYS A 233 4.02 9.69 -12.30
C CYS A 233 2.59 9.59 -12.85
N PHE A 234 1.72 10.49 -12.37
CA PHE A 234 0.41 10.75 -12.97
C PHE A 234 0.54 11.89 -13.97
N ASN A 235 0.17 11.63 -15.22
CA ASN A 235 0.36 12.56 -16.33
C ASN A 235 -0.95 12.85 -17.04
N VAL A 236 -1.14 14.13 -17.36
CA VAL A 236 -2.14 14.62 -18.32
C VAL A 236 -1.39 15.43 -19.37
N SER A 237 -1.61 15.11 -20.63
CA SER A 237 -1.09 15.89 -21.76
C SER A 237 -2.25 16.33 -22.64
N ILE A 238 -2.27 17.61 -23.00
CA ILE A 238 -3.22 18.20 -23.94
C ILE A 238 -2.44 18.51 -25.21
N THR A 239 -2.84 17.92 -26.33
CA THR A 239 -2.16 18.11 -27.62
C THR A 239 -3.12 18.65 -28.65
N ALA A 240 -2.66 19.60 -29.47
CA ALA A 240 -3.44 20.13 -30.58
C ALA A 240 -3.77 19.01 -31.59
N ASN A 241 -5.01 18.97 -32.04
CA ASN A 241 -5.49 18.06 -33.06
C ASN A 241 -6.75 18.65 -33.71
N SER A 242 -6.63 19.09 -34.96
CA SER A 242 -7.69 19.77 -35.72
C SER A 242 -8.91 18.89 -36.03
N ARG A 243 -8.83 17.57 -35.80
CA ARG A 243 -9.98 16.66 -35.98
C ARG A 243 -11.04 16.78 -34.88
N TYR A 244 -10.72 17.42 -33.77
CA TYR A 244 -11.64 17.59 -32.64
C TYR A 244 -12.27 18.99 -32.66
N THR A 245 -13.51 19.12 -32.21
CA THR A 245 -14.28 20.39 -32.21
C THR A 245 -13.54 21.54 -31.54
N LEU A 246 -12.92 21.30 -30.39
CA LEU A 246 -12.12 22.30 -29.67
C LEU A 246 -10.64 22.32 -30.11
N GLY A 247 -10.26 21.57 -31.15
CA GLY A 247 -8.89 21.50 -31.67
C GLY A 247 -7.88 20.82 -30.75
N HIS A 248 -8.30 20.11 -29.71
CA HIS A 248 -7.41 19.50 -28.71
C HIS A 248 -7.85 18.08 -28.33
N VAL A 249 -6.87 17.24 -27.97
CA VAL A 249 -7.09 15.92 -27.37
C VAL A 249 -6.37 15.81 -26.02
N ILE A 250 -7.09 15.30 -25.02
CA ILE A 250 -6.57 15.03 -23.69
C ILE A 250 -6.10 13.58 -23.64
N LYS A 251 -4.87 13.35 -23.20
CA LYS A 251 -4.31 12.01 -22.97
C LYS A 251 -3.86 11.90 -21.52
N MET A 252 -4.47 10.96 -20.80
CA MET A 252 -4.10 10.62 -19.43
C MET A 252 -3.20 9.39 -19.43
N ARG A 253 -2.20 9.39 -18.53
CA ARG A 253 -1.24 8.29 -18.41
C ARG A 253 -0.85 8.08 -16.95
N TYR A 254 -0.67 6.83 -16.58
CA TYR A 254 0.05 6.42 -15.39
C TYR A 254 1.39 5.82 -15.84
N ILE A 255 2.48 6.26 -15.22
CA ILE A 255 3.84 5.97 -15.67
C ILE A 255 4.67 5.49 -14.48
N LEU A 256 5.47 4.45 -14.68
CA LEU A 256 6.57 4.06 -13.78
C LEU A 256 7.87 4.03 -14.58
N ASP A 257 8.94 4.58 -14.02
CA ASP A 257 10.28 4.52 -14.61
C ASP A 257 11.24 3.76 -13.69
N GLN A 258 11.96 2.76 -14.19
CA GLN A 258 12.90 1.99 -13.38
C GLN A 258 13.99 1.37 -14.25
N LYS A 259 15.19 1.18 -13.71
CA LYS A 259 16.29 0.48 -14.40
C LYS A 259 16.05 -1.02 -14.56
N ASP A 260 15.32 -1.58 -13.62
CA ASP A 260 14.87 -2.96 -13.63
C ASP A 260 13.60 -3.08 -14.48
N GLY A 261 13.73 -3.58 -15.72
CA GLY A 261 12.58 -3.83 -16.59
C GLY A 261 11.70 -4.99 -16.14
N VAL A 262 12.24 -5.93 -15.34
CA VAL A 262 11.51 -7.14 -14.90
C VAL A 262 10.37 -6.76 -13.96
N ILE A 263 10.63 -5.86 -13.00
CA ILE A 263 9.58 -5.40 -12.08
C ILE A 263 8.47 -4.63 -12.81
N LEU A 264 8.82 -3.87 -13.86
CA LEU A 264 7.83 -3.16 -14.67
C LEU A 264 6.97 -4.12 -15.50
N ASN A 265 7.55 -5.21 -16.02
CA ASN A 265 6.78 -6.26 -16.71
C ASN A 265 5.80 -6.95 -15.75
N LYS A 266 6.19 -7.22 -14.50
CA LYS A 266 5.25 -7.73 -13.49
C LYS A 266 4.07 -6.78 -13.26
N VAL A 267 4.32 -5.47 -13.19
CA VAL A 267 3.23 -4.48 -13.07
C VAL A 267 2.33 -4.45 -14.30
N TYR A 268 2.90 -4.58 -15.50
CA TYR A 268 2.14 -4.73 -16.74
C TYR A 268 1.24 -5.98 -16.71
N GLU A 269 1.78 -7.13 -16.30
CA GLU A 269 1.03 -8.39 -16.16
C GLU A 269 -0.11 -8.26 -15.14
N LEU A 270 0.11 -7.58 -14.02
CA LEU A 270 -0.90 -7.35 -12.98
C LEU A 270 -2.10 -6.54 -13.48
N PHE A 271 -1.85 -5.47 -14.24
CA PHE A 271 -2.93 -4.67 -14.81
C PHE A 271 -3.54 -5.30 -16.08
N GLY A 272 -2.76 -6.07 -16.84
CA GLY A 272 -3.18 -6.66 -18.11
C GLY A 272 -3.27 -5.65 -19.27
N PHE A 273 -2.76 -4.43 -19.10
CA PHE A 273 -2.74 -3.40 -20.13
C PHE A 273 -1.55 -2.44 -19.99
N GLY A 274 -1.35 -1.59 -21.00
CA GLY A 274 -0.23 -0.67 -21.06
C GLY A 274 0.93 -1.27 -21.87
N LYS A 275 2.13 -0.74 -21.67
CA LYS A 275 3.35 -1.25 -22.32
C LYS A 275 4.60 -0.92 -21.52
N VAL A 276 5.60 -1.78 -21.63
CA VAL A 276 6.96 -1.56 -21.11
C VAL A 276 7.89 -1.30 -22.28
N THR A 277 8.60 -0.17 -22.25
CA THR A 277 9.52 0.25 -23.32
C THR A 277 10.78 0.86 -22.73
N LEU A 278 11.91 0.78 -23.44
CA LEU A 278 13.08 1.58 -23.11
C LEU A 278 12.75 3.08 -23.21
N ARG A 279 13.14 3.84 -22.19
CA ARG A 279 12.91 5.28 -22.14
C ARG A 279 13.96 5.99 -23.00
N SER A 280 13.50 6.57 -24.10
CA SER A 280 14.32 7.41 -24.99
C SER A 280 15.13 8.46 -24.21
N GLY A 281 16.39 8.66 -24.61
CA GLY A 281 17.28 9.68 -24.03
C GLY A 281 17.79 9.34 -22.62
N THR A 282 17.67 8.09 -22.18
CA THR A 282 18.20 7.63 -20.89
C THR A 282 19.03 6.37 -21.07
N LYS A 283 20.00 6.14 -20.18
CA LYS A 283 20.81 4.93 -20.17
C LYS A 283 20.13 3.87 -19.29
N ASP A 284 19.68 2.79 -19.92
CA ASP A 284 19.13 1.59 -19.27
C ASP A 284 17.97 1.86 -18.31
N VAL A 285 17.09 2.81 -18.65
CA VAL A 285 15.83 3.03 -17.90
C VAL A 285 14.67 2.52 -18.75
N TYR A 286 13.88 1.64 -18.16
CA TYR A 286 12.62 1.17 -18.71
C TYR A 286 11.48 2.04 -18.19
N ARG A 287 10.42 2.09 -18.98
CA ARG A 287 9.20 2.82 -18.68
C ARG A 287 7.99 1.93 -18.90
N TYR A 288 7.19 1.73 -17.86
CA TYR A 288 5.82 1.26 -17.99
C TYR A 288 4.90 2.46 -18.23
N ILE A 289 4.02 2.36 -19.22
CA ILE A 289 2.99 3.38 -19.49
C ILE A 289 1.63 2.70 -19.59
N ALA A 290 0.77 2.97 -18.61
CA ALA A 290 -0.65 2.71 -18.67
C ALA A 290 -1.36 3.87 -19.36
N THR A 291 -2.09 3.55 -20.43
CA THR A 291 -2.93 4.49 -21.18
C THR A 291 -4.26 3.83 -21.53
N GLY A 292 -5.23 4.62 -21.98
CA GLY A 292 -6.55 4.14 -22.34
C GLY A 292 -7.54 4.50 -21.24
N PHE A 293 -8.50 5.35 -21.57
CA PHE A 293 -9.36 5.99 -20.56
C PHE A 293 -10.10 4.98 -19.68
N LYS A 294 -10.70 3.94 -20.29
CA LYS A 294 -11.41 2.89 -19.55
C LYS A 294 -10.48 2.06 -18.65
N ALA A 295 -9.32 1.67 -19.16
CA ALA A 295 -8.36 0.84 -18.41
C ALA A 295 -7.76 1.58 -17.20
N LEU A 296 -7.61 2.91 -17.30
CA LEU A 296 -7.14 3.73 -16.19
C LEU A 296 -8.08 3.71 -14.97
N GLN A 297 -9.33 3.26 -15.12
CA GLN A 297 -10.22 3.02 -13.99
C GLN A 297 -9.63 1.99 -13.00
N ASP A 298 -8.94 0.96 -13.47
CA ASP A 298 -8.34 -0.07 -12.59
C ASP A 298 -7.19 0.52 -11.77
N VAL A 299 -6.42 1.42 -12.37
CA VAL A 299 -5.39 2.20 -11.67
C VAL A 299 -6.02 3.08 -10.57
N ILE A 300 -7.14 3.73 -10.88
CA ILE A 300 -7.88 4.56 -9.91
C ILE A 300 -8.40 3.72 -8.75
N VAL A 301 -9.01 2.56 -9.04
CA VAL A 301 -9.53 1.64 -8.02
C VAL A 301 -8.41 1.19 -7.09
N TYR A 302 -7.25 0.81 -7.65
CA TYR A 302 -6.09 0.41 -6.86
C TYR A 302 -5.65 1.51 -5.87
N PHE A 303 -5.41 2.74 -6.33
CA PHE A 303 -4.92 3.82 -5.45
C PHE A 303 -5.98 4.40 -4.51
N LYS A 304 -7.28 4.16 -4.77
CA LYS A 304 -8.34 4.42 -3.79
C LYS A 304 -8.31 3.40 -2.63
N LEU A 305 -7.99 2.14 -2.94
CA LEU A 305 -7.91 1.07 -1.95
C LEU A 305 -6.58 1.10 -1.18
N PHE A 306 -5.48 1.45 -1.85
CA PHE A 306 -4.14 1.57 -1.29
C PHE A 306 -3.60 2.99 -1.52
N PRO A 307 -3.94 3.94 -0.62
CA PRO A 307 -3.57 5.34 -0.79
C PRO A 307 -2.07 5.56 -0.81
N LEU A 308 -1.65 6.57 -1.59
CA LEU A 308 -0.30 7.11 -1.60
C LEU A 308 -0.06 7.91 -0.31
N GLN A 309 1.18 7.96 0.17
CA GLN A 309 1.56 8.63 1.42
C GLN A 309 2.41 9.88 1.20
N THR A 310 2.95 10.09 -0.01
CA THR A 310 3.76 11.27 -0.37
C THR A 310 2.90 12.42 -0.91
N LYS A 311 3.52 13.57 -1.26
CA LYS A 311 2.84 14.65 -2.01
C LYS A 311 2.26 14.18 -3.36
N LYS A 312 2.62 12.99 -3.85
CA LYS A 312 2.05 12.37 -5.04
C LYS A 312 0.59 11.99 -4.87
N ALA A 313 0.09 11.82 -3.64
CA ALA A 313 -1.33 11.70 -3.35
C ALA A 313 -2.13 12.89 -3.93
N PHE A 314 -1.65 14.13 -3.73
CA PHE A 314 -2.27 15.32 -4.31
C PHE A 314 -2.17 15.39 -5.85
N SER A 315 -1.21 14.68 -6.43
CA SER A 315 -1.07 14.54 -7.89
C SER A 315 -2.13 13.58 -8.42
N PHE A 316 -2.32 12.45 -7.73
CA PHE A 316 -3.36 11.47 -8.02
C PHE A 316 -4.76 12.07 -7.87
N GLU A 317 -5.04 12.82 -6.81
CA GLU A 317 -6.34 13.48 -6.60
C GLU A 317 -6.71 14.41 -7.77
N LYS A 318 -5.78 15.29 -8.18
CA LYS A 318 -6.00 16.18 -9.33
C LYS A 318 -6.16 15.39 -10.63
N TRP A 319 -5.38 14.33 -10.79
CA TRP A 319 -5.49 13.44 -11.93
C TRP A 319 -6.86 12.73 -11.96
N LEU A 320 -7.40 12.31 -10.82
CA LEU A 320 -8.74 11.75 -10.68
C LEU A 320 -9.84 12.78 -11.00
N ILE A 321 -9.68 14.05 -10.61
CA ILE A 321 -10.61 15.11 -11.01
C ILE A 321 -10.65 15.25 -12.53
N VAL A 322 -9.49 15.28 -13.21
CA VAL A 322 -9.44 15.31 -14.68
C VAL A 322 -10.10 14.06 -15.27
N HIS A 323 -9.87 12.87 -14.69
CA HIS A 323 -10.52 11.65 -15.15
C HIS A 323 -12.05 11.77 -15.10
N ASN A 324 -12.59 12.30 -14.00
CA ASN A 324 -14.04 12.51 -13.84
C ASN A 324 -14.60 13.56 -14.80
N GLN A 325 -13.86 14.64 -15.08
CA GLN A 325 -14.24 15.63 -16.10
C GLN A 325 -14.27 15.02 -17.51
N VAL A 326 -13.34 14.10 -17.80
CA VAL A 326 -13.33 13.37 -19.07
C VAL A 326 -14.49 12.37 -19.14
N TYR A 327 -14.73 11.63 -18.06
CA TYR A 327 -15.82 10.65 -17.94
C TYR A 327 -17.18 11.29 -18.20
N ASN A 328 -17.43 12.43 -17.57
CA ASN A 328 -18.67 13.20 -17.68
C ASN A 328 -18.74 14.07 -18.94
N LYS A 329 -17.77 13.95 -19.87
CA LYS A 329 -17.67 14.74 -21.11
C LYS A 329 -17.61 16.26 -20.92
N LEU A 330 -17.36 16.74 -19.70
CA LEU A 330 -17.28 18.17 -19.38
C LEU A 330 -16.14 18.88 -20.12
N HIS A 331 -15.04 18.15 -20.38
CA HIS A 331 -13.89 18.64 -21.16
C HIS A 331 -14.21 19.02 -22.61
N LEU A 332 -15.40 18.74 -23.13
CA LEU A 332 -15.83 19.10 -24.48
C LEU A 332 -16.38 20.53 -24.59
N THR A 333 -16.43 21.28 -23.49
CA THR A 333 -16.72 22.72 -23.47
C THR A 333 -15.44 23.53 -23.25
N ASP A 334 -15.41 24.79 -23.69
CA ASP A 334 -14.27 25.68 -23.46
C ASP A 334 -13.96 25.86 -21.96
N GLU A 335 -15.00 25.96 -21.14
CA GLU A 335 -14.86 26.04 -19.69
C GLU A 335 -14.22 24.77 -19.12
N GLY A 336 -14.75 23.59 -19.45
CA GLY A 336 -14.21 22.32 -18.96
C GLY A 336 -12.77 22.08 -19.43
N LEU A 337 -12.45 22.43 -20.68
CA LEU A 337 -11.08 22.35 -21.20
C LEU A 337 -10.14 23.32 -20.47
N SER A 338 -10.60 24.52 -20.13
CA SER A 338 -9.85 25.50 -19.34
C SER A 338 -9.56 25.00 -17.92
N GLN A 339 -10.54 24.36 -17.29
CA GLN A 339 -10.37 23.69 -15.99
C GLN A 339 -9.33 22.57 -16.06
N VAL A 340 -9.40 21.70 -17.08
CA VAL A 340 -8.39 20.64 -17.29
C VAL A 340 -6.99 21.24 -17.49
N ARG A 341 -6.84 22.31 -18.26
CA ARG A 341 -5.54 23.00 -18.45
C ARG A 341 -4.96 23.52 -17.14
N THR A 342 -5.82 24.04 -16.25
CA THR A 342 -5.42 24.52 -14.92
C THR A 342 -4.93 23.36 -14.05
N LEU A 343 -5.73 22.28 -13.98
CA LEU A 343 -5.37 21.07 -13.24
C LEU A 343 -4.09 20.42 -13.78
N GLN A 344 -3.93 20.33 -15.09
CA GLN A 344 -2.74 19.76 -15.76
C GLN A 344 -1.45 20.42 -15.27
N LYS A 345 -1.45 21.76 -15.18
CA LYS A 345 -0.30 22.52 -14.67
C LYS A 345 -0.03 22.17 -13.19
N GLN A 346 -1.08 21.96 -12.40
CA GLN A 346 -1.00 21.71 -10.97
C GLN A 346 -0.64 20.26 -10.57
N ILE A 347 -0.96 19.26 -11.39
CA ILE A 347 -0.72 17.82 -11.08
C ILE A 347 0.75 17.58 -10.72
N ASN A 348 1.69 18.20 -11.43
CA ASN A 348 3.12 18.03 -11.18
C ASN A 348 3.81 19.34 -10.80
N LEU A 349 3.11 20.38 -10.37
CA LEU A 349 3.75 21.62 -9.92
C LEU A 349 4.72 21.36 -8.75
N ASN A 350 4.35 20.44 -7.85
CA ASN A 350 5.19 20.02 -6.73
C ASN A 350 6.16 18.87 -7.07
N ASN A 351 5.90 18.12 -8.16
CA ASN A 351 6.77 17.03 -8.64
C ASN A 351 7.76 17.47 -9.71
N SER A 352 7.55 18.58 -10.42
CA SER A 352 8.41 19.05 -11.53
C SER A 352 9.81 19.48 -11.06
N ARG A 353 10.02 19.54 -9.74
CA ARG A 353 11.34 19.62 -9.14
C ARG A 353 12.07 18.26 -9.11
N THR A 354 11.50 17.11 -9.47
CA THR A 354 12.02 15.74 -9.18
C THR A 354 12.82 15.07 -10.31
N ASN A 355 13.83 15.74 -10.88
CA ASN A 355 14.96 14.93 -11.41
C ASN A 355 15.56 14.14 -10.25
N LYS A 356 15.84 12.83 -10.44
CA LYS A 356 16.52 11.99 -9.42
C LYS A 356 17.76 12.74 -8.92
N THR A 357 17.79 13.08 -7.64
CA THR A 357 18.85 13.87 -7.02
C THR A 357 19.64 13.06 -6.03
N GLY A 358 20.96 13.16 -6.16
CA GLY A 358 21.90 12.45 -5.32
C GLY A 358 21.92 10.97 -5.68
N ARG A 359 23.09 10.47 -6.11
CA ARG A 359 23.37 9.05 -5.97
C ARG A 359 23.62 8.81 -4.47
N ALA A 360 22.89 7.88 -3.87
CA ALA A 360 23.20 7.40 -2.53
C ALA A 360 24.46 6.57 -2.56
#